data_AF-A0A1H7XT99-F1
#
_entry.id   AF-A0A1H7XT99-F1
#
_cell.length_a   1.000
_cell.length_b   1.000
_cell.length_c   1.000
_cell.angle_alpha   90.00
_cell.angle_beta   90.00
_cell.angle_gamma   90.00
#
_symmetry.space_group_name_H-M   'P 1'
#
loop_
_entity.id
_entity.type
_entity.pdbx_description
1 polymer ?
#
loop_
_entity_poly.entity_id
_entity_poly.type
_entity_poly.pdbx_seq_one_letter_code
_entity_poly.pdbx_strand_id
1 'polypeptide(L)'
;MRALLATLLGFIGERAPYPELAQWLPVWRKVQAASANRDPFVASVIAALKADRLAWAFVSGYQGALKSVFPDSVEGGDVGALCVHETGRKMTEVTTSVEFCDRIPRLHGKKPWALTSIEDLTLLELARRSDGPQKGPGST
;
A
#
# COMPACT_ATOMS: atom_id res chain seq x y z
N MET A 1 -18.86 3.22 12.05
CA MET A 1 -18.87 4.70 12.07
C MET A 1 -18.89 5.31 13.48
N ARG A 2 -19.82 4.94 14.37
CA ARG A 2 -19.93 5.54 15.73
C ARG A 2 -18.64 5.44 16.58
N ALA A 3 -17.95 4.30 16.52
CA ALA A 3 -16.67 4.10 17.20
C ALA A 3 -15.54 4.98 16.65
N LEU A 4 -15.56 5.30 15.34
CA LEU A 4 -14.58 6.20 14.72
C LEU A 4 -14.82 7.64 15.18
N LEU A 5 -16.07 8.08 15.20
CA LEU A 5 -16.43 9.41 15.70
C LEU A 5 -16.02 9.59 17.17
N ALA A 6 -16.24 8.58 18.02
CA ALA A 6 -15.78 8.62 19.40
C ALA A 6 -14.24 8.74 19.50
N THR A 7 -13.49 8.08 18.61
CA THR A 7 -12.02 8.22 18.55
C THR A 7 -11.60 9.61 18.08
N LEU A 8 -12.28 10.19 17.08
CA LEU A 8 -11.99 11.52 16.55
C LEU A 8 -12.33 12.64 17.54
N LEU A 9 -13.39 12.47 18.31
CA LEU A 9 -13.85 13.43 19.32
C LEU A 9 -13.14 13.27 20.67
N GLY A 10 -12.41 12.17 20.87
CA GLY A 10 -11.60 11.96 22.05
C GLY A 10 -10.37 12.85 22.07
N PHE A 11 -9.82 13.10 23.27
CA PHE A 11 -8.56 13.82 23.40
C PHE A 11 -7.43 13.05 22.70
N ILE A 12 -6.85 13.67 21.68
CA ILE A 12 -5.63 13.21 21.05
C ILE A 12 -4.51 13.90 21.80
N GLY A 13 -3.89 13.19 22.74
CA GLY A 13 -2.72 13.70 23.47
C GLY A 13 -1.56 14.03 22.54
N GLU A 14 -0.51 14.58 23.14
CA GLU A 14 0.72 14.89 22.42
C GLU A 14 1.24 13.64 21.68
N ARG A 15 1.61 13.82 20.42
CA ARG A 15 2.09 12.72 19.57
C ARG A 15 3.58 12.57 19.77
N ALA A 16 4.03 11.35 20.06
CA ALA A 16 5.46 11.07 20.13
C ALA A 16 6.10 11.29 18.75
N PRO A 17 7.30 11.88 18.67
CA PRO A 17 7.98 12.09 17.40
C PRO A 17 8.54 10.78 16.85
N TYR A 18 8.34 10.55 15.56
CA TYR A 18 8.83 9.37 14.82
C TYR A 18 9.59 9.84 13.58
N PRO A 19 10.86 10.29 13.72
CA PRO A 19 11.66 10.77 12.58
C PRO A 19 11.85 9.75 11.47
N GLU A 20 11.90 8.46 11.81
CA GLU A 20 12.25 7.40 10.88
C GLU A 20 11.17 6.32 10.76
N LEU A 21 11.15 5.65 9.61
CA LEU A 21 10.23 4.54 9.34
C LEU A 21 10.37 3.41 10.37
N ALA A 22 11.60 3.10 10.79
CA ALA A 22 11.88 2.05 11.77
C ALA A 22 11.19 2.32 13.14
N GLN A 23 10.95 3.58 13.48
CA GLN A 23 10.26 3.98 14.71
C GLN A 23 8.73 4.00 14.52
N TRP A 24 8.27 4.42 13.35
CA TRP A 24 6.84 4.50 13.04
C TRP A 24 6.21 3.13 12.78
N LEU A 25 6.88 2.27 12.02
CA LEU A 25 6.31 1.02 11.53
C LEU A 25 5.79 0.09 12.66
N PRO A 26 6.51 -0.10 13.79
CA PRO A 26 5.97 -0.89 14.91
C PRO A 26 4.70 -0.29 15.52
N VAL A 27 4.61 1.04 15.60
CA VAL A 27 3.42 1.74 16.13
C VAL A 27 2.24 1.53 15.19
N TRP A 28 2.46 1.70 13.88
CA TRP A 28 1.44 1.47 12.87
C TRP A 28 0.93 0.02 12.90
N ARG A 29 1.83 -0.97 12.92
CA ARG A 29 1.49 -2.41 12.99
C ARG A 29 0.64 -2.72 14.22
N LYS A 30 0.99 -2.17 15.39
CA LYS A 30 0.21 -2.34 16.63
C LYS A 30 -1.21 -1.78 16.51
N VAL A 31 -1.38 -0.61 15.88
CA VAL A 31 -2.70 -0.01 15.67
C VAL A 31 -3.53 -0.83 14.66
N GLN A 32 -2.90 -1.34 13.61
CA GLN A 32 -3.56 -2.22 12.62
C GLN A 32 -4.04 -3.51 13.28
N ALA A 33 -3.20 -4.18 14.07
CA ALA A 33 -3.57 -5.38 14.81
C ALA A 33 -4.74 -5.13 15.78
N ALA A 34 -4.71 -4.03 16.54
CA ALA A 34 -5.80 -3.63 17.43
C ALA A 34 -7.10 -3.27 16.68
N SER A 35 -7.01 -3.02 15.37
CA SER A 35 -8.13 -2.67 14.49
C SER A 35 -8.45 -3.76 13.48
N ALA A 36 -7.94 -5.00 13.65
CA ALA A 36 -8.04 -6.07 12.64
C ALA A 36 -9.49 -6.36 12.19
N ASN A 37 -10.45 -6.30 13.12
CA ASN A 37 -11.87 -6.55 12.87
C ASN A 37 -12.64 -5.30 12.37
N ARG A 38 -11.94 -4.22 12.01
CA ARG A 38 -12.54 -2.98 11.53
C ARG A 38 -12.36 -2.87 10.02
N ASP A 39 -13.26 -2.09 9.43
CA ASP A 39 -13.14 -1.64 8.04
C ASP A 39 -11.77 -0.97 7.80
N PRO A 40 -11.10 -1.22 6.64
CA PRO A 40 -9.77 -0.71 6.35
C PRO A 40 -9.66 0.82 6.45
N PHE A 41 -10.68 1.55 6.01
CA PHE A 41 -10.69 3.00 6.12
C PHE A 41 -10.70 3.45 7.59
N VAL A 42 -11.52 2.81 8.43
CA VAL A 42 -11.55 3.10 9.88
C VAL A 42 -10.20 2.82 10.54
N ALA A 43 -9.59 1.67 10.26
CA ALA A 43 -8.28 1.31 10.82
C ALA A 43 -7.20 2.32 10.41
N SER A 44 -7.19 2.75 9.15
CA SER A 44 -6.26 3.75 8.62
C SER A 44 -6.43 5.12 9.25
N VAL A 45 -7.66 5.57 9.49
CA VAL A 45 -7.88 6.84 10.18
C VAL A 45 -7.36 6.75 11.62
N ILE A 46 -7.63 5.66 12.34
CA ILE A 46 -7.12 5.48 13.72
C ILE A 46 -5.59 5.50 13.76
N ALA A 47 -4.92 4.83 12.81
CA ALA A 47 -3.47 4.88 12.67
C ALA A 47 -2.96 6.29 12.34
N ALA A 48 -3.61 6.99 11.41
CA ALA A 48 -3.25 8.36 11.04
C ALA A 48 -3.37 9.35 12.20
N LEU A 49 -4.26 9.13 13.17
CA LEU A 49 -4.36 9.99 14.36
C LEU A 49 -3.12 9.89 15.27
N LYS A 50 -2.32 8.83 15.14
CA LYS A 50 -1.05 8.65 15.86
C LYS A 50 0.16 9.26 15.14
N ALA A 51 -0.01 9.71 13.89
CA ALA A 51 1.07 10.25 13.07
C ALA A 51 1.53 11.63 13.58
N ASP A 52 2.82 11.78 13.85
CA ASP A 52 3.45 13.07 14.16
C ASP A 52 3.66 13.96 12.93
N ARG A 53 3.61 13.38 11.72
CA ARG A 53 3.85 14.07 10.44
C ARG A 53 2.93 13.59 9.33
N LEU A 54 2.80 14.41 8.30
CA LEU A 54 1.94 14.12 7.15
C LEU A 54 2.31 12.82 6.43
N ALA A 55 3.60 12.51 6.32
CA ALA A 55 4.06 11.27 5.67
C ALA A 55 3.47 10.01 6.32
N TRP A 56 3.36 9.96 7.65
CA TRP A 56 2.80 8.81 8.37
C TRP A 56 1.27 8.74 8.28
N ALA A 57 0.60 9.88 8.24
CA ALA A 57 -0.83 9.93 7.95
C ALA A 57 -1.12 9.44 6.52
N PHE A 58 -0.32 9.88 5.53
CA PHE A 58 -0.41 9.44 4.15
C PHE A 58 -0.18 7.93 4.02
N VAL A 59 0.91 7.41 4.60
CA VAL A 59 1.20 5.96 4.60
C VAL A 59 0.04 5.18 5.20
N SER A 60 -0.56 5.65 6.30
CA SER A 60 -1.70 4.96 6.92
C SER A 60 -2.91 4.87 5.99
N GLY A 61 -3.24 5.96 5.30
CA GLY A 61 -4.31 5.98 4.29
C GLY A 61 -4.00 5.11 3.08
N TYR A 62 -2.78 5.21 2.56
CA TYR A 62 -2.30 4.42 1.43
C TYR A 62 -2.40 2.91 1.68
N GLN A 63 -1.92 2.43 2.83
CA GLN A 63 -2.02 1.02 3.21
C GLN A 63 -3.48 0.56 3.37
N GLY A 64 -4.36 1.42 3.90
CA GLY A 64 -5.80 1.12 3.98
C GLY A 64 -6.46 0.98 2.62
N ALA A 65 -6.09 1.84 1.67
CA ALA A 65 -6.56 1.74 0.30
C ALA A 65 -6.07 0.44 -0.36
N LEU A 66 -4.80 0.07 -0.19
CA LEU A 66 -4.28 -1.20 -0.71
C LEU A 66 -5.04 -2.39 -0.13
N LYS A 67 -5.23 -2.44 1.19
CA LYS A 67 -6.00 -3.51 1.84
C LYS A 67 -7.45 -3.57 1.35
N SER A 68 -8.07 -2.43 1.05
CA SER A 68 -9.44 -2.40 0.52
C SER A 68 -9.52 -2.91 -0.92
N VAL A 69 -8.51 -2.67 -1.75
CA VAL A 69 -8.51 -3.05 -3.18
C VAL A 69 -8.00 -4.48 -3.37
N PHE A 70 -7.03 -4.92 -2.56
CA PHE A 70 -6.36 -6.21 -2.65
C PHE A 70 -6.42 -6.98 -1.31
N PRO A 71 -7.62 -7.31 -0.81
CA PRO A 71 -7.81 -7.88 0.53
C PRO A 71 -7.13 -9.25 0.70
N ASP A 72 -6.96 -10.02 -0.38
CA ASP A 72 -6.32 -11.33 -0.36
C ASP A 72 -4.79 -11.26 -0.52
N SER A 73 -4.23 -10.05 -0.69
CA SER A 73 -2.80 -9.85 -0.92
C SER A 73 -2.12 -8.99 0.15
N VAL A 74 -2.88 -8.17 0.88
CA VAL A 74 -2.34 -7.30 1.93
C VAL A 74 -3.20 -7.43 3.18
N GLU A 75 -2.71 -8.17 4.19
CA GLU A 75 -3.44 -8.38 5.44
C GLU A 75 -3.23 -7.23 6.44
N GLY A 76 -3.92 -7.31 7.59
CA GLY A 76 -3.77 -6.32 8.65
C GLY A 76 -2.40 -6.36 9.31
N GLY A 77 -1.55 -5.35 9.04
CA GLY A 77 -0.19 -5.25 9.58
C GLY A 77 0.89 -5.55 8.55
N ASP A 78 0.52 -6.07 7.39
CA ASP A 78 1.38 -6.18 6.22
C ASP A 78 1.58 -4.82 5.58
N VAL A 79 2.75 -4.60 5.00
CA VAL A 79 3.00 -3.40 4.22
C VAL A 79 2.94 -3.78 2.75
N GLY A 80 2.09 -3.07 2.00
CA GLY A 80 2.03 -3.17 0.54
C GLY A 80 2.70 -2.00 -0.16
N ALA A 81 3.23 -2.24 -1.35
CA ALA A 81 3.64 -1.20 -2.29
C ALA A 81 3.11 -1.50 -3.68
N LEU A 82 2.33 -0.57 -4.22
CA LEU A 82 1.84 -0.57 -5.59
C LEU A 82 2.93 -0.03 -6.54
N CYS A 83 3.50 -0.94 -7.30
CA CYS A 83 4.57 -0.72 -8.26
C CYS A 83 4.01 -0.48 -9.67
N VAL A 84 3.46 0.72 -9.88
CA VAL A 84 2.89 1.12 -11.17
C VAL A 84 3.83 1.96 -12.01
N HIS A 85 4.86 2.55 -11.41
CA HIS A 85 5.71 3.52 -12.09
C HIS A 85 6.60 2.83 -13.13
N GLU A 86 6.67 3.43 -14.32
CA GLU A 86 7.51 3.01 -15.42
C GLU A 86 8.34 4.23 -15.85
N THR A 87 9.38 4.02 -16.68
CA THR A 87 10.11 5.15 -17.27
C THR A 87 9.18 5.98 -18.18
N GLY A 88 8.21 5.32 -18.83
CA GLY A 88 7.15 5.95 -19.61
C GLY A 88 6.01 6.49 -18.74
N ARG A 89 5.23 7.42 -19.31
CA ARG A 89 4.07 8.05 -18.64
C ARG A 89 2.74 7.51 -19.15
N LYS A 90 2.73 6.76 -20.26
CA LYS A 90 1.52 6.20 -20.87
C LYS A 90 1.39 4.72 -20.55
N MET A 91 0.14 4.22 -20.50
CA MET A 91 -0.13 2.79 -20.32
C MET A 91 0.50 1.92 -21.43
N THR A 92 0.62 2.46 -22.64
CA THR A 92 1.29 1.80 -23.78
C THR A 92 2.81 1.70 -23.61
N GLU A 93 3.38 2.40 -22.64
CA GLU A 93 4.83 2.45 -22.37
C GLU A 93 5.20 1.58 -21.16
N VAL A 94 4.27 0.77 -20.64
CA VAL A 94 4.56 -0.24 -19.61
C VAL A 94 5.45 -1.32 -20.21
N THR A 95 6.70 -1.37 -19.75
CA THR A 95 7.71 -2.33 -20.23
C THR A 95 7.80 -3.57 -19.36
N THR A 96 7.48 -3.46 -18.07
CA THR A 96 7.43 -4.62 -17.17
C THR A 96 6.40 -5.62 -17.67
N SER A 97 6.83 -6.85 -17.95
CA SER A 97 5.99 -7.90 -18.47
C SER A 97 5.90 -9.10 -17.54
N VAL A 98 4.78 -9.81 -17.61
CA VAL A 98 4.56 -11.09 -16.92
C VAL A 98 4.29 -12.18 -17.94
N GLU A 99 5.03 -13.28 -17.81
CA GLU A 99 4.76 -14.54 -18.52
C GLU A 99 4.33 -15.60 -17.50
N PHE A 100 3.50 -16.56 -17.92
CA PHE A 100 3.11 -17.69 -17.08
C PHE A 100 3.76 -18.95 -17.64
N CYS A 101 4.80 -19.46 -16.96
CA CYS A 101 5.41 -20.74 -17.28
C CYS A 101 4.88 -21.78 -16.30
N ASP A 102 4.19 -22.82 -16.77
CA ASP A 102 3.58 -23.85 -15.91
C ASP A 102 2.70 -23.27 -14.79
N ARG A 103 1.94 -22.20 -15.11
CA ARG A 103 1.09 -21.41 -14.19
C ARG A 103 1.85 -20.60 -13.13
N ILE A 104 3.18 -20.61 -13.14
CA ILE A 104 4.00 -19.76 -12.28
C ILE A 104 4.26 -18.43 -12.99
N PRO A 105 3.87 -17.28 -12.40
CA PRO A 105 4.17 -15.99 -12.99
C PRO A 105 5.67 -15.71 -12.90
N ARG A 106 6.27 -15.31 -14.02
CA ARG A 106 7.63 -14.77 -14.09
C ARG A 106 7.54 -13.33 -14.56
N LEU A 107 8.04 -12.44 -13.70
CA LEU A 107 8.06 -11.00 -13.96
C LEU A 107 9.41 -10.60 -14.57
N HIS A 108 9.38 -9.85 -15.66
CA HIS A 108 10.57 -9.32 -16.33
C HIS A 108 10.42 -7.81 -16.46
N GLY A 109 11.34 -7.04 -15.88
CA GLY A 109 11.30 -5.58 -15.98
C GLY A 109 12.07 -4.88 -14.87
N LYS A 110 11.90 -3.56 -14.81
CA LYS A 110 12.47 -2.70 -13.79
C LYS A 110 11.50 -1.58 -13.43
N LYS A 111 11.19 -1.47 -12.15
CA LYS A 111 10.45 -0.34 -11.58
C LYS A 111 11.46 0.67 -11.00
N PRO A 112 11.42 1.95 -11.41
CA PRO A 112 12.39 2.94 -10.96
C PRO A 112 12.19 3.36 -9.49
N TRP A 113 11.01 3.09 -8.94
CA TRP A 113 10.66 3.44 -7.57
C TRP A 113 9.76 2.36 -6.97
N ALA A 114 10.08 1.97 -5.74
CA ALA A 114 9.25 1.18 -4.86
C ALA A 114 9.53 1.65 -3.42
N LEU A 115 8.61 1.35 -2.50
CA LEU A 115 8.92 1.44 -1.07
C LEU A 115 10.05 0.43 -0.78
N THR A 116 11.07 0.84 -0.04
CA THR A 116 12.21 -0.03 0.31
C THR A 116 12.42 -0.07 1.82
N SER A 117 13.40 -0.87 2.26
CA SER A 117 13.83 -0.92 3.67
C SER A 117 12.77 -1.44 4.64
N ILE A 118 11.88 -2.31 4.14
CA ILE A 118 10.91 -3.08 4.91
C ILE A 118 11.12 -4.55 4.51
N GLU A 119 11.38 -5.41 5.49
CA GLU A 119 11.67 -6.84 5.23
C GLU A 119 10.44 -7.58 4.72
N ASP A 120 9.28 -7.38 5.34
CA ASP A 120 8.01 -8.03 4.98
C ASP A 120 7.14 -7.11 4.10
N LEU A 121 7.61 -6.84 2.88
CA LEU A 121 6.93 -5.97 1.93
C LEU A 121 6.26 -6.77 0.81
N THR A 122 4.95 -6.60 0.66
CA THR A 122 4.20 -7.12 -0.50
C THR A 122 4.27 -6.13 -1.65
N LEU A 123 4.82 -6.56 -2.79
CA LEU A 123 4.82 -5.77 -4.03
C LEU A 123 3.60 -6.13 -4.89
N LEU A 124 2.78 -5.12 -5.16
CA LEU A 124 1.63 -5.20 -6.06
C LEU A 124 2.05 -4.59 -7.40
N GLU A 125 2.35 -5.44 -8.37
CA GLU A 125 2.99 -5.05 -9.63
C GLU A 125 1.96 -4.83 -10.76
N LEU A 126 2.05 -3.70 -11.44
CA LEU A 126 1.39 -3.52 -12.74
C LEU A 126 2.34 -3.97 -13.85
N ALA A 127 1.95 -5.01 -14.59
CA ALA A 127 2.73 -5.52 -15.71
C ALA A 127 1.82 -5.82 -16.92
N ARG A 128 2.39 -5.68 -18.12
CA ARG A 128 1.72 -6.18 -19.33
C ARG A 128 1.86 -7.70 -19.40
N ARG A 129 0.83 -8.38 -19.92
CA ARG A 129 0.97 -9.79 -20.28
C ARG A 129 1.91 -9.94 -21.48
N SER A 130 2.89 -10.83 -21.41
CA SER A 130 3.82 -11.09 -22.52
C SER A 130 3.10 -11.59 -23.78
N ASP A 131 2.05 -12.40 -23.60
CA ASP A 131 1.14 -12.90 -24.65
C ASP A 131 -0.04 -11.96 -24.94
N GLY A 132 -0.09 -10.80 -24.26
CA GLY A 132 -1.16 -9.82 -24.41
C GLY A 132 -1.04 -8.98 -25.67
N PRO A 133 -2.13 -8.32 -26.10
CA PRO A 133 -2.10 -7.44 -27.27
C PRO A 133 -1.08 -6.30 -27.07
N GLN A 134 -0.46 -5.84 -28.16
CA GLN A 134 0.48 -4.71 -28.12
C GLN A 134 -0.16 -3.41 -27.61
N LYS A 135 -1.49 -3.29 -27.71
CA LYS A 135 -2.27 -2.16 -27.21
C LYS A 135 -3.37 -2.66 -26.28
N GLY A 136 -3.48 -2.04 -25.10
CA GLY A 136 -4.57 -2.30 -24.17
C GLY A 136 -5.85 -1.55 -24.56
N PRO A 137 -7.01 -1.91 -23.96
CA PRO A 137 -8.25 -1.14 -24.10
C PRO A 137 -8.01 0.33 -23.75
N GLY A 138 -8.40 1.26 -24.64
CA GLY A 138 -8.22 2.71 -24.43
C GLY A 138 -6.91 3.31 -24.96
N SER A 139 -6.08 2.52 -25.66
CA SER A 139 -4.89 3.02 -26.35
C SER A 139 -5.26 3.60 -27.73
N THR A 140 -5.85 4.79 -27.78
CA THR A 140 -6.02 5.55 -29.04
C THR A 140 -4.72 6.20 -29.45
#